data_AF-A0A2V8K1G3-F1
#
_entry.id   AF-A0A2V8K1G3-F1
#
_cell.length_a   1.000
_cell.length_b   1.000
_cell.length_c   1.000
_cell.angle_alpha   90.00
_cell.angle_beta   90.00
_cell.angle_gamma   90.00
#
_symmetry.space_group_name_H-M   'P 1'
#
loop_
_entity.id
_entity.type
_entity.pdbx_description
1 polymer ?
#
loop_
_entity_poly.entity_id
_entity_poly.type
_entity_poly.pdbx_seq_one_letter_code
_entity_poly.pdbx_strand_id
1 'polypeptide(L)'
;MKKRLIAFLLVILLSPAAFSQQNPQRLRGQNAVPRPAIEDVVLGFYISQFQQVADVSDEVFAKVLPFLRQFIQDRFEITNRRRRALNQLQTLVQRNDTDEEIKRAIREIDKADADMQANQGKFLSNVDPFLNPRQQAKVRMFQVMSDQRIRQMLDRIQNLGNRPAVRPER
;
A
#
# COMPACT_ATOMS: atom_id res chain seq x y z
N MET A 1 -5.65 73.36 39.82
CA MET A 1 -6.15 72.06 40.34
C MET A 1 -6.79 71.34 39.15
N LYS A 2 -6.48 70.13 38.69
CA LYS A 2 -5.67 68.97 39.10
C LYS A 2 -5.02 68.36 37.84
N LYS A 3 -3.87 67.71 38.05
CA LYS A 3 -3.00 66.94 37.14
C LYS A 3 -3.81 65.86 36.36
N ARG A 4 -3.41 65.37 35.17
CA ARG A 4 -2.19 64.59 34.87
C ARG A 4 -1.82 64.57 33.37
N LEU A 5 -0.52 64.52 33.12
CA LEU A 5 0.14 64.06 31.89
C LEU A 5 -0.22 62.59 31.58
N ILE A 6 -0.15 62.18 30.30
CA ILE A 6 0.89 61.28 29.77
C ILE A 6 0.68 61.09 28.25
N ALA A 7 1.82 61.08 27.56
CA ALA A 7 2.06 60.93 26.13
C ALA A 7 1.53 59.63 25.50
N PHE A 8 1.49 59.58 24.16
CA PHE A 8 2.06 58.54 23.28
C PHE A 8 1.60 58.86 21.84
N LEU A 9 2.47 59.31 20.95
CA LEU A 9 3.42 58.56 20.11
C LEU A 9 2.90 58.50 18.66
N LEU A 10 3.63 59.19 17.80
CA LEU A 10 3.40 59.41 16.38
C LEU A 10 4.02 58.23 15.61
N VAL A 11 3.24 57.49 14.84
CA VAL A 11 3.77 56.55 13.84
C VAL A 11 3.02 56.70 12.53
N ILE A 12 3.77 57.16 11.54
CA ILE A 12 3.40 57.34 10.14
C ILE A 12 3.32 55.95 9.49
N LEU A 13 2.17 55.58 8.96
CA LEU A 13 2.01 54.40 8.11
C LEU A 13 2.28 54.77 6.65
N LEU A 14 3.51 54.52 6.20
CA LEU A 14 3.87 54.44 4.79
C LEU A 14 3.43 53.07 4.25
N SER A 15 2.54 53.08 3.26
CA SER A 15 2.16 51.90 2.48
C SER A 15 3.20 51.57 1.42
N PRO A 16 3.73 50.34 1.34
CA PRO A 16 4.31 49.82 0.12
C PRO A 16 3.25 49.01 -0.64
N ALA A 17 3.06 49.38 -1.91
CA ALA A 17 2.32 48.62 -2.90
C ALA A 17 2.90 47.20 -2.99
N ALA A 18 2.13 46.20 -2.55
CA ALA A 18 2.45 44.81 -2.79
C ALA A 18 2.09 44.45 -4.25
N PHE A 19 3.12 44.45 -5.09
CA PHE A 19 3.15 43.76 -6.37
C PHE A 19 2.61 42.33 -6.20
N SER A 20 1.41 42.07 -6.69
CA SER A 20 0.87 40.71 -6.79
C SER A 20 1.53 40.01 -7.97
N GLN A 21 2.68 39.39 -7.72
CA GLN A 21 3.32 38.47 -8.66
C GLN A 21 2.44 37.22 -8.76
N GLN A 22 1.51 37.22 -9.71
CA GLN A 22 0.71 36.06 -10.10
C GLN A 22 1.67 34.96 -10.56
N ASN A 23 1.99 34.06 -9.62
CA ASN A 23 2.73 32.85 -9.88
C ASN A 23 1.84 31.90 -10.71
N PRO A 24 2.11 31.64 -12.00
CA PRO A 24 1.23 30.82 -12.84
C PRO A 24 1.25 29.33 -12.47
N GLN A 25 2.02 28.93 -11.44
CA GLN A 25 2.22 27.52 -11.10
C GLN A 25 1.13 26.90 -10.20
N ARG A 26 0.18 27.68 -9.66
CA ARG A 26 -0.88 27.14 -8.79
C ARG A 26 -2.07 26.48 -9.50
N LEU A 27 -2.08 26.42 -10.84
CA LEU A 27 -3.14 25.77 -11.61
C LEU A 27 -2.79 24.37 -12.15
N ARG A 28 -1.62 23.80 -11.79
CA ARG A 28 -1.21 22.47 -12.27
C ARG A 28 -1.56 21.29 -11.34
N GLY A 29 -2.27 21.54 -10.23
CA GLY A 29 -2.39 20.56 -9.13
C GLY A 29 -3.78 20.00 -8.84
N GLN A 30 -4.84 20.34 -9.58
CA GLN A 30 -6.22 20.03 -9.12
C GLN A 30 -6.89 18.79 -9.72
N ASN A 31 -6.25 18.08 -10.67
CA ASN A 31 -6.82 16.86 -11.26
C ASN A 31 -5.85 15.66 -11.23
N ALA A 32 -4.96 15.59 -10.23
CA ALA A 32 -4.25 14.34 -9.98
C ALA A 32 -5.22 13.39 -9.25
N VAL A 33 -5.94 12.55 -10.00
CA VAL A 33 -6.71 11.45 -9.42
C VAL A 33 -5.78 10.67 -8.49
N PRO A 34 -6.09 10.54 -7.18
CA PRO A 34 -5.27 9.77 -6.26
C PRO A 34 -5.13 8.35 -6.80
N ARG A 35 -3.90 7.88 -7.01
CA ARG A 35 -3.69 6.48 -7.38
C ARG A 35 -4.09 5.63 -6.17
N PRO A 36 -4.99 4.64 -6.33
CA PRO A 36 -5.37 3.77 -5.21
C PRO A 36 -4.12 3.04 -4.68
N ALA A 37 -4.07 2.80 -3.37
CA ALA A 37 -3.00 2.00 -2.81
C ALA A 37 -3.04 0.60 -3.45
N ILE A 38 -1.88 0.01 -3.71
CA ILE A 38 -1.78 -1.31 -4.35
C ILE A 38 -2.56 -2.37 -3.56
N GLU A 39 -2.56 -2.23 -2.23
CA GLU A 39 -3.35 -3.06 -1.31
C GLU A 39 -4.85 -2.97 -1.59
N ASP A 40 -5.40 -1.77 -1.76
CA ASP A 40 -6.81 -1.56 -2.08
C ASP A 40 -7.19 -2.19 -3.42
N VAL A 41 -6.30 -2.11 -4.42
CA VAL A 41 -6.51 -2.73 -5.74
C VAL A 41 -6.57 -4.25 -5.62
N VAL A 42 -5.66 -4.84 -4.85
CA VAL A 42 -5.64 -6.30 -4.62
C VAL A 42 -6.87 -6.72 -3.80
N LEU A 43 -7.21 -6.00 -2.75
CA LEU A 43 -8.39 -6.28 -1.94
C LEU A 43 -9.68 -6.18 -2.79
N GLY A 44 -9.79 -5.15 -3.63
CA GLY A 44 -10.91 -5.00 -4.56
C GLY A 44 -11.03 -6.16 -5.54
N PHE A 45 -9.90 -6.63 -6.08
CA PHE A 45 -9.87 -7.86 -6.89
C PHE A 45 -10.41 -9.06 -6.11
N TYR A 46 -9.91 -9.31 -4.90
CA TYR A 46 -10.36 -10.41 -4.06
C TYR A 46 -11.86 -10.33 -3.76
N ILE A 47 -12.37 -9.17 -3.32
CA ILE A 47 -13.79 -8.95 -3.03
C ILE A 47 -14.64 -9.22 -4.28
N SER A 48 -14.23 -8.72 -5.45
CA SER A 48 -15.00 -8.84 -6.69
C SER A 48 -15.05 -10.28 -7.25
N GLN A 49 -14.07 -11.12 -6.93
CA GLN A 49 -13.94 -12.45 -7.52
C GLN A 49 -14.28 -13.57 -6.55
N PHE A 50 -14.00 -13.38 -5.25
CA PHE A 50 -14.10 -14.44 -4.26
C PHE A 50 -15.50 -15.04 -4.23
N GLN A 51 -16.53 -14.19 -4.13
CA GLN A 51 -17.90 -14.66 -4.00
C GLN A 51 -18.34 -15.55 -5.17
N GLN A 52 -18.03 -15.10 -6.40
CA GLN A 52 -18.38 -15.81 -7.63
C GLN A 52 -17.59 -17.12 -7.78
N VAL A 53 -16.28 -17.10 -7.53
CA VAL A 53 -15.42 -18.26 -7.75
C VAL A 53 -15.59 -19.29 -6.65
N ALA A 54 -15.69 -18.86 -5.39
CA ALA A 54 -15.95 -19.73 -4.25
C ALA A 54 -17.40 -20.22 -4.20
N ASP A 55 -18.31 -19.60 -4.97
CA ASP A 55 -19.72 -19.97 -5.06
C ASP A 55 -20.39 -19.94 -3.68
N VAL A 56 -20.25 -18.80 -3.01
CA VAL A 56 -20.77 -18.54 -1.67
C VAL A 56 -21.91 -17.53 -1.73
N SER A 57 -22.88 -17.70 -0.84
CA SER A 57 -23.98 -16.72 -0.69
C SER A 57 -23.48 -15.41 -0.10
N ASP A 58 -24.29 -14.35 -0.22
CA ASP A 58 -24.00 -13.05 0.41
C ASP A 58 -23.79 -13.18 1.93
N GLU A 59 -24.59 -14.03 2.58
CA GLU A 59 -24.49 -14.26 4.03
C GLU A 59 -23.14 -14.90 4.42
N VAL A 60 -22.70 -15.91 3.68
CA VAL A 60 -21.40 -16.54 3.90
C VAL A 60 -20.28 -15.56 3.55
N PHE A 61 -20.42 -14.81 2.46
CA PHE A 61 -19.44 -13.81 2.07
C PHE A 61 -19.27 -12.71 3.12
N ALA A 62 -20.35 -12.23 3.73
CA ALA A 62 -20.29 -11.26 4.82
C ALA A 62 -19.50 -11.79 6.03
N LYS A 63 -19.60 -13.09 6.34
CA LYS A 63 -18.81 -13.76 7.40
C LYS A 63 -17.34 -13.92 7.00
N VAL A 64 -17.04 -14.15 5.72
CA VAL A 64 -15.67 -14.35 5.21
C VAL A 64 -14.91 -13.02 5.04
N LEU A 65 -15.60 -11.94 4.69
CA LEU A 65 -14.99 -10.66 4.32
C LEU A 65 -13.97 -10.10 5.33
N PRO A 66 -14.21 -10.16 6.67
CA PRO A 66 -13.21 -9.72 7.64
C PRO A 66 -11.91 -10.54 7.57
N PHE A 67 -12.01 -11.86 7.43
CA PHE A 67 -10.84 -12.74 7.29
C PHE A 67 -10.10 -12.51 5.98
N LEU A 68 -10.84 -12.21 4.92
CA LEU A 68 -10.26 -11.85 3.63
C LEU A 68 -9.46 -10.55 3.72
N ARG A 69 -10.00 -9.51 4.36
CA ARG A 69 -9.27 -8.25 4.58
C ARG A 69 -7.98 -8.48 5.38
N GLN A 70 -8.08 -9.20 6.51
CA GLN A 70 -6.92 -9.49 7.34
C GLN A 70 -5.86 -10.30 6.57
N PHE A 71 -6.29 -11.31 5.80
CA PHE A 71 -5.39 -12.14 5.00
C PHE A 71 -4.58 -11.30 4.00
N ILE A 72 -5.22 -10.35 3.33
CA ILE A 72 -4.56 -9.44 2.38
C ILE A 72 -3.63 -8.48 3.10
N GLN A 73 -4.07 -7.86 4.19
CA GLN A 73 -3.23 -6.97 4.99
C GLN A 73 -1.96 -7.67 5.48
N ASP A 74 -2.11 -8.82 6.15
CA ASP A 74 -1.01 -9.65 6.65
C ASP A 74 -0.04 -10.01 5.51
N ARG A 75 -0.58 -10.35 4.32
CA ARG A 75 0.22 -10.68 3.13
C ARG A 75 1.07 -9.52 2.65
N PHE A 76 0.54 -8.30 2.63
CA PHE A 76 1.29 -7.11 2.25
C PHE A 76 2.37 -6.77 3.26
N GLU A 77 2.07 -6.84 4.56
CA GLU A 77 3.04 -6.61 5.63
C GLU A 77 4.23 -7.59 5.54
N ILE A 78 3.94 -8.89 5.39
CA ILE A 78 4.96 -9.94 5.23
C ILE A 78 5.79 -9.71 3.97
N THR A 79 5.14 -9.42 2.83
CA THR A 79 5.81 -9.16 1.55
C THR A 79 6.74 -7.95 1.63
N ASN A 80 6.29 -6.87 2.28
CA ASN A 80 7.08 -5.67 2.50
C ASN A 80 8.29 -5.96 3.39
N ARG A 81 8.12 -6.74 4.46
CA ARG A 81 9.23 -7.16 5.33
C ARG A 81 10.25 -8.00 4.56
N ARG A 82 9.80 -8.98 3.77
CA ARG A 82 10.65 -9.80 2.89
C ARG A 82 11.45 -8.94 1.91
N ARG A 83 10.80 -7.98 1.25
CA ARG A 83 11.46 -7.06 0.31
C ARG A 83 12.53 -6.21 1.00
N ARG A 84 12.26 -5.69 2.19
CA ARG A 84 13.26 -4.94 2.98
C ARG A 84 14.47 -5.82 3.32
N ALA A 85 14.23 -7.05 3.79
CA ALA A 85 15.29 -7.99 4.13
C ALA A 85 16.14 -8.37 2.89
N LEU A 86 15.51 -8.57 1.73
CA LEU A 86 16.23 -8.82 0.47
C LEU A 86 17.10 -7.63 0.03
N ASN A 87 16.57 -6.41 0.07
CA ASN A 87 17.34 -5.21 -0.26
C ASN A 87 18.53 -5.02 0.70
N GLN A 88 18.32 -5.32 1.98
CA GLN A 88 19.39 -5.33 2.98
C GLN A 88 20.44 -6.39 2.66
N LEU A 89 20.04 -7.63 2.40
CA LEU A 89 20.94 -8.71 2.03
C LEU A 89 21.78 -8.36 0.78
N GLN A 90 21.15 -7.78 -0.24
CA GLN A 90 21.86 -7.33 -1.44
C GLN A 90 22.94 -6.29 -1.10
N THR A 91 22.63 -5.35 -0.20
CA THR A 91 23.58 -4.33 0.26
C THR A 91 24.74 -4.95 1.05
N LEU A 92 24.43 -5.86 1.98
CA LEU A 92 25.43 -6.55 2.82
C LEU A 92 26.42 -7.36 1.95
N VAL A 93 25.90 -8.11 0.97
CA VAL A 93 26.72 -8.88 0.04
C VAL A 93 27.58 -7.97 -0.83
N GLN A 94 27.04 -6.86 -1.34
CA GLN A 94 27.82 -5.91 -2.16
C GLN A 94 28.96 -5.23 -1.39
N ARG A 95 28.77 -5.02 -0.08
CA ARG A 95 29.75 -4.38 0.80
C ARG A 95 30.76 -5.36 1.41
N ASN A 96 30.60 -6.67 1.18
CA ASN A 96 31.33 -7.72 1.87
C ASN A 96 31.27 -7.55 3.40
N ASP A 97 30.06 -7.25 3.90
CA ASP A 97 29.79 -7.19 5.34
C ASP A 97 29.93 -8.58 6.01
N THR A 98 29.80 -8.64 7.33
CA THR A 98 30.12 -9.85 8.09
C THR A 98 29.14 -11.00 7.83
N ASP A 99 29.64 -12.24 7.89
CA ASP A 99 28.81 -13.45 7.78
C ASP A 99 27.63 -13.46 8.76
N GLU A 100 27.80 -12.90 9.97
CA GLU A 100 26.74 -12.85 10.97
C GLU A 100 25.60 -11.89 10.60
N GLU A 101 25.91 -10.76 9.95
CA GLU A 101 24.91 -9.84 9.43
C GLU A 101 24.17 -10.44 8.24
N ILE A 102 24.89 -11.10 7.35
CA ILE A 102 24.33 -11.85 6.21
C ILE A 102 23.38 -12.94 6.71
N LYS A 103 23.82 -13.77 7.68
CA LYS A 103 22.98 -14.81 8.30
C LYS A 103 21.71 -14.23 8.94
N ARG A 104 21.79 -13.05 9.58
CA ARG A 104 20.62 -12.39 10.15
C ARG A 104 19.62 -11.98 9.08
N ALA A 105 20.08 -11.38 7.98
CA ALA A 105 19.21 -11.00 6.87
C ALA A 105 18.56 -12.21 6.18
N ILE A 106 19.29 -13.33 6.03
CA ILE A 106 18.74 -14.59 5.52
C ILE A 106 17.60 -15.09 6.42
N ARG A 107 17.81 -15.14 7.75
CA ARG A 107 16.76 -15.58 8.69
C ARG A 107 15.49 -14.75 8.62
N GLU A 108 15.59 -13.44 8.37
CA GLU A 108 14.41 -12.57 8.20
C GLU A 108 13.62 -12.89 6.92
N ILE A 109 14.31 -13.29 5.85
CA ILE A 109 13.68 -13.76 4.61
C ILE A 109 12.96 -15.08 4.87
N ASP A 110 13.66 -16.06 5.46
CA ASP A 110 13.11 -17.38 5.77
C ASP A 110 11.88 -17.27 6.69
N LYS A 111 11.96 -16.39 7.70
CA LYS A 111 10.83 -16.10 8.59
C LYS A 111 9.65 -15.49 7.84
N ALA A 112 9.89 -14.57 6.90
CA ALA A 112 8.82 -14.02 6.07
C ALA A 112 8.18 -15.07 5.15
N ASP A 113 8.97 -16.00 4.62
CA ASP A 113 8.45 -17.10 3.80
C ASP A 113 7.60 -18.08 4.63
N ALA A 114 8.03 -18.40 5.86
CA ALA A 114 7.23 -19.19 6.80
C ALA A 114 5.93 -18.48 7.23
N ASP A 115 6.01 -17.18 7.55
CA ASP A 115 4.84 -16.39 7.94
C ASP A 115 3.83 -16.28 6.78
N MET A 116 4.29 -16.26 5.52
CA MET A 116 3.41 -16.28 4.34
C MET A 116 2.57 -17.56 4.28
N GLN A 117 3.19 -18.71 4.53
CA GLN A 117 2.49 -20.00 4.59
C GLN A 117 1.52 -20.06 5.78
N ALA A 118 1.96 -19.57 6.95
CA ALA A 118 1.13 -19.51 8.14
C ALA A 118 -0.10 -18.61 7.94
N ASN A 119 0.05 -17.46 7.26
CA ASN A 119 -1.06 -16.57 6.92
C ASN A 119 -2.09 -17.26 6.03
N GLN A 120 -1.65 -18.03 5.02
CA GLN A 120 -2.55 -18.82 4.19
C GLN A 120 -3.30 -19.87 5.01
N GLY A 121 -2.59 -20.61 5.87
CA GLY A 121 -3.19 -21.62 6.75
C GLY A 121 -4.24 -21.02 7.69
N LYS A 122 -3.92 -19.88 8.32
CA LYS A 122 -4.81 -19.13 9.20
C LYS A 122 -6.07 -18.64 8.48
N PHE A 123 -5.94 -18.16 7.24
CA PHE A 123 -7.10 -17.77 6.46
C PHE A 123 -8.03 -18.96 6.20
N LEU A 124 -7.47 -20.09 5.75
CA LEU A 124 -8.26 -21.30 5.48
C LEU A 124 -8.93 -21.83 6.75
N SER A 125 -8.21 -21.91 7.87
CA SER A 125 -8.79 -22.39 9.14
C SER A 125 -9.95 -21.55 9.63
N ASN A 126 -9.94 -20.25 9.34
CA ASN A 126 -11.02 -19.34 9.72
C ASN A 126 -12.20 -19.40 8.75
N VAL A 127 -11.96 -19.69 7.48
CA VAL A 127 -12.99 -19.65 6.42
C VAL A 127 -13.71 -20.99 6.24
N ASP A 128 -12.99 -22.10 6.33
CA ASP A 128 -13.52 -23.45 6.09
C ASP A 128 -14.76 -23.83 6.90
N PRO A 129 -14.91 -23.42 8.18
CA PRO A 129 -16.11 -23.73 8.96
C PRO A 129 -17.41 -23.17 8.37
N PHE A 130 -17.33 -22.16 7.50
CA PHE A 130 -18.49 -21.56 6.83
C PHE A 130 -18.83 -22.22 5.49
N LEU A 131 -18.00 -23.17 5.04
CA LEU A 131 -18.03 -23.69 3.66
C LEU A 131 -18.29 -25.19 3.63
N ASN A 132 -19.04 -25.63 2.62
CA ASN A 132 -19.13 -27.05 2.29
C ASN A 132 -17.86 -27.53 1.56
N PRO A 133 -17.61 -28.84 1.43
CA PRO A 133 -16.39 -29.36 0.81
C PRO A 133 -16.14 -28.87 -0.62
N ARG A 134 -17.20 -28.66 -1.42
CA ARG A 134 -17.08 -28.14 -2.78
C ARG A 134 -16.62 -26.69 -2.80
N GLN A 135 -17.17 -25.86 -1.92
CA GLN A 135 -16.76 -24.47 -1.75
C GLN A 135 -15.34 -24.38 -1.19
N GLN A 136 -14.97 -25.23 -0.23
CA GLN A 136 -13.60 -25.32 0.28
C GLN A 136 -12.61 -25.58 -0.86
N ALA A 137 -12.88 -26.57 -1.72
CA ALA A 137 -12.04 -26.86 -2.89
C ALA A 137 -11.91 -25.64 -3.83
N LYS A 138 -13.03 -24.96 -4.12
CA LYS A 138 -13.04 -23.73 -4.94
C LYS A 138 -12.17 -22.62 -4.33
N VAL A 139 -12.17 -22.46 -3.00
CA VAL A 139 -11.30 -21.49 -2.31
C VAL A 139 -9.83 -21.82 -2.50
N ARG A 140 -9.40 -23.09 -2.45
CA ARG A 140 -8.00 -23.47 -2.72
C ARG A 140 -7.60 -23.12 -4.15
N MET A 141 -8.46 -23.47 -5.11
CA MET A 141 -8.24 -23.13 -6.52
C MET A 141 -8.13 -21.62 -6.72
N PHE A 142 -9.04 -20.87 -6.09
CA PHE A 142 -9.05 -19.42 -6.14
C PHE A 142 -7.77 -18.79 -5.57
N GLN A 143 -7.22 -19.30 -4.46
CA GLN A 143 -5.94 -18.82 -3.91
C GLN A 143 -4.80 -18.97 -4.92
N VAL A 144 -4.65 -20.15 -5.53
CA VAL A 144 -3.60 -20.43 -6.53
C VAL A 144 -3.76 -19.53 -7.76
N MET A 145 -4.99 -19.38 -8.27
CA MET A 145 -5.26 -18.51 -9.42
C MET A 145 -5.03 -17.03 -9.11
N SER A 146 -5.41 -16.59 -7.91
CA SER A 146 -5.27 -15.19 -7.48
C SER A 146 -3.80 -14.80 -7.41
N ASP A 147 -2.94 -15.67 -6.91
CA ASP A 147 -1.49 -15.42 -6.81
C ASP A 147 -0.85 -15.10 -8.16
N GLN A 148 -1.20 -15.88 -9.19
CA GLN A 148 -0.73 -15.63 -10.55
C GLN A 148 -1.27 -14.32 -11.10
N ARG A 149 -2.56 -14.04 -10.91
CA ARG A 149 -3.22 -12.84 -11.43
C ARG A 149 -2.74 -11.56 -10.76
N ILE A 150 -2.49 -11.60 -9.45
CA ILE A 150 -1.96 -10.47 -8.69
C ILE A 150 -0.56 -10.14 -9.15
N ARG A 151 0.34 -11.13 -9.31
CA ARG A 151 1.69 -10.87 -9.86
C ARG A 151 1.62 -10.13 -11.19
N GLN A 152 0.81 -10.63 -12.13
CA GLN A 152 0.61 -9.97 -13.42
C GLN A 152 0.03 -8.55 -13.30
N MET A 153 -0.85 -8.30 -12.32
CA MET A 153 -1.42 -6.98 -12.07
C MET A 153 -0.35 -6.02 -11.51
N LEU A 154 0.46 -6.48 -10.56
CA LEU A 154 1.54 -5.71 -9.97
C LEU A 154 2.60 -5.35 -11.02
N ASP A 155 2.98 -6.29 -11.88
CA ASP A 155 3.94 -6.05 -12.96
C ASP A 155 3.46 -4.95 -13.92
N ARG A 156 2.17 -4.96 -14.27
CA ARG A 156 1.56 -3.91 -15.10
C ARG A 156 1.59 -2.54 -14.41
N ILE A 157 1.25 -2.49 -13.12
CA ILE A 157 1.27 -1.24 -12.34
C ILE A 157 2.69 -0.66 -12.29
N GLN A 158 3.69 -1.51 -12.06
CA GLN A 158 5.10 -1.09 -12.04
C GLN A 158 5.55 -0.55 -13.40
N ASN A 159 5.20 -1.24 -14.49
CA ASN A 159 5.58 -0.82 -15.85
C ASN A 159 4.91 0.50 -16.30
N LEU A 160 3.68 0.76 -15.86
CA LEU A 160 3.00 2.04 -16.12
C LEU A 160 3.62 3.22 -15.38
N GLY A 161 4.26 2.98 -14.22
CA GLY A 161 5.00 3.99 -13.46
C GLY A 161 6.31 4.44 -14.11
N ASN A 162 6.92 3.59 -14.93
CA ASN A 162 8.25 3.81 -15.52
C ASN A 162 8.24 4.34 -16.97
N ARG A 163 7.08 4.68 -17.55
CA ARG A 163 7.05 5.28 -18.90
C ARG A 163 7.58 6.72 -18.84
N PRO A 164 8.71 7.07 -19.50
CA PRO A 164 9.16 8.45 -19.56
C PRO A 164 8.09 9.30 -20.25
N ALA A 165 7.81 10.48 -19.69
CA ALA A 165 6.91 11.44 -20.31
C ALA A 165 7.45 11.77 -21.71
N VAL A 166 6.76 11.27 -22.74
CA VAL A 166 7.07 11.61 -24.13
C VAL A 166 6.96 13.13 -24.24
N ARG A 167 8.10 13.81 -24.43
CA ARG A 167 8.11 15.23 -24.72
C ARG A 167 7.39 15.39 -26.07
N PRO A 168 6.33 16.22 -26.17
CA PRO A 168 5.81 16.57 -27.47
C PRO A 168 6.91 17.35 -28.21
N GLU A 169 7.37 16.80 -29.33
CA GLU A 169 8.18 17.56 -30.29
C GLU A 169 7.34 18.75 -30.76
N ARG A 170 7.95 19.93 -30.69
CA ARG A 170 7.37 21.18 -31.20
C ARG A 170 7.82 21.38 -32.63
#